data_AF-A0ABD5LQS6-F1
#
_entry.id   AF-A0ABD5LQS6-F1
#
_cell.length_a   1.000
_cell.length_b   1.000
_cell.length_c   1.000
_cell.angle_alpha   90.00
_cell.angle_beta   90.00
_cell.angle_gamma   90.00
#
_symmetry.space_group_name_H-M   'P 1'
#
loop_
_entity.id
_entity.type
_entity.pdbx_description
1 polymer ?
#
loop_
_entity_poly.entity_id
_entity_poly.type
_entity_poly.pdbx_seq_one_letter_code
_entity_poly.pdbx_strand_id
1 'polypeptide(L)'
;MKWFETGCLAAVLVVVSGCTSTGETQVSRTVASFVGQPRDAAIARLGRPNKVIIENGETESYWLKVDVETYAGLSNRREVKTVDGQARVSETEGMKIKEHRRDCIIKITANAASTIKTSEIIGNPANCETLLNRPAS
;
A
#
# COMPACT_ATOMS: atom_id res chain seq x y z
N MET A 1 20.51 15.20 51.88
CA MET A 1 20.24 13.76 52.01
C MET A 1 18.78 13.52 51.66
N LYS A 2 18.53 12.58 50.73
CA LYS A 2 17.30 11.75 50.55
C LYS A 2 15.96 12.47 50.35
N TRP A 3 15.04 12.07 49.49
CA TRP A 3 14.93 11.02 48.47
C TRP A 3 13.64 11.30 47.68
N PHE A 4 13.58 10.82 46.44
CA PHE A 4 12.39 10.78 45.58
C PHE A 4 11.22 10.02 46.21
N GLU A 5 9.99 10.48 46.00
CA GLU A 5 8.84 9.59 45.76
C GLU A 5 7.96 10.16 44.64
N THR A 6 8.29 9.71 43.43
CA THR A 6 7.44 9.69 42.23
C THR A 6 6.42 8.57 42.36
N GLY A 7 5.13 8.90 42.45
CA GLY A 7 4.01 7.94 42.30
C GLY A 7 3.39 8.08 40.91
N CYS A 8 3.84 7.25 39.97
CA CYS A 8 3.44 7.23 38.57
C CYS A 8 1.93 7.17 38.36
N LEU A 9 1.39 8.18 37.67
CA LEU A 9 0.25 8.04 36.78
C LEU A 9 0.61 6.98 35.73
N ALA A 10 0.13 5.75 35.92
CA ALA A 10 0.17 4.71 34.90
C ALA A 10 -0.77 5.12 33.76
N ALA A 11 -0.25 5.93 32.84
CA ALA A 11 -0.86 6.16 31.55
C ALA A 11 -0.90 4.81 30.82
N VAL A 12 -2.10 4.25 30.71
CA VAL A 12 -2.40 3.12 29.84
C VAL A 12 -2.16 3.59 28.40
N LEU A 13 -0.93 3.43 27.93
CA LEU A 13 -0.61 3.47 26.51
C LEU A 13 -1.27 2.25 25.88
N VAL A 14 -2.51 2.44 25.42
CA VAL A 14 -3.16 1.57 24.45
C VAL A 14 -2.32 1.64 23.18
N VAL A 15 -1.32 0.77 23.08
CA VAL A 15 -0.61 0.52 21.84
C VAL A 15 -1.61 -0.18 20.93
N VAL A 16 -2.32 0.62 20.13
CA VAL A 16 -2.96 0.14 18.90
C VAL A 16 -1.82 -0.24 17.98
N SER A 17 -1.25 -1.43 18.20
CA SER A 17 -0.44 -2.11 17.21
C SER A 17 -1.41 -2.50 16.11
N GLY A 18 -1.67 -1.55 15.21
CA GLY A 18 -2.24 -1.86 13.91
C GLY A 18 -1.42 -3.01 13.36
N CYS A 19 -2.10 -4.08 12.94
CA CYS A 19 -1.51 -5.23 12.28
C CYS A 19 -0.91 -4.76 10.95
N THR A 20 0.21 -4.05 10.97
CA THR A 20 1.05 -3.90 9.79
C THR A 20 1.68 -5.26 9.62
N SER A 21 1.32 -5.92 8.52
CA SER A 21 1.88 -7.22 8.21
C SER A 21 3.40 -7.06 8.15
N THR A 22 4.17 -8.01 8.72
CA THR A 22 5.64 -7.94 8.71
C THR A 22 6.17 -7.72 7.27
N GLY A 23 5.45 -8.24 6.28
CA GLY A 23 5.65 -8.02 4.85
C GLY A 23 5.63 -6.55 4.43
N GLU A 24 4.60 -5.77 4.78
CA GLU A 24 4.53 -4.33 4.45
C GLU A 24 5.76 -3.54 4.92
N THR A 25 6.24 -3.84 6.12
CA THR A 25 7.43 -3.18 6.69
C THR A 25 8.71 -3.58 5.96
N GLN A 26 8.78 -4.78 5.40
CA GLN A 26 9.93 -5.26 4.62
C GLN A 26 9.91 -4.66 3.21
N VAL A 27 8.74 -4.60 2.56
CA VAL A 27 8.57 -3.96 1.26
C VAL A 27 9.01 -2.49 1.35
N SER A 28 8.46 -1.76 2.32
CA SER A 28 8.76 -0.34 2.49
C SER A 28 10.23 -0.08 2.75
N ARG A 29 10.89 -0.91 3.59
CA ARG A 29 12.33 -0.84 3.83
C ARG A 29 13.14 -1.14 2.57
N THR A 30 12.74 -2.14 1.80
CA THR A 30 13.45 -2.50 0.55
C THR A 30 13.37 -1.36 -0.46
N VAL A 31 12.19 -0.77 -0.67
CA VAL A 31 12.04 0.36 -1.58
C VAL A 31 12.82 1.57 -1.09
N ALA A 32 12.78 1.88 0.22
CA ALA A 32 13.56 2.99 0.79
C ALA A 32 15.08 2.78 0.64
N SER A 33 15.56 1.53 0.65
CA SER A 33 16.99 1.21 0.56
C SER A 33 17.64 1.61 -0.76
N PHE A 34 16.85 1.85 -1.82
CA PHE A 34 17.38 2.27 -3.11
C PHE A 34 17.95 3.69 -3.12
N VAL A 35 17.58 4.53 -2.15
CA VAL A 35 18.10 5.91 -2.08
C VAL A 35 19.62 5.90 -1.94
N GLY A 36 20.31 6.66 -2.78
CA GLY A 36 21.77 6.73 -2.85
C GLY A 36 22.42 5.64 -3.73
N GLN A 37 21.66 4.65 -4.20
CA GLN A 37 22.17 3.63 -5.12
C GLN A 37 22.12 4.11 -6.59
N PRO A 38 22.92 3.51 -7.49
CA PRO A 38 22.73 3.71 -8.92
C PRO A 38 21.37 3.16 -9.37
N ARG A 39 20.75 3.82 -10.34
CA ARG A 39 19.45 3.42 -10.92
C ARG A 39 19.43 1.97 -11.39
N ASP A 40 20.55 1.47 -11.88
CA ASP A 40 20.68 0.07 -12.34
C ASP A 40 20.51 -0.94 -11.21
N ALA A 41 20.80 -0.59 -9.95
CA ALA A 41 20.53 -1.46 -8.81
C ALA A 41 19.02 -1.71 -8.62
N ALA A 42 18.20 -0.66 -8.83
CA ALA A 42 16.75 -0.81 -8.80
C ALA A 42 16.24 -1.64 -9.99
N ILE A 43 16.81 -1.45 -11.19
CA ILE A 43 16.45 -2.25 -12.37
C ILE A 43 16.84 -3.73 -12.17
N ALA A 44 18.01 -4.00 -11.61
CA ALA A 44 18.43 -5.36 -11.28
C ALA A 44 17.49 -6.03 -10.27
N ARG A 45 16.92 -5.24 -9.34
CA ARG A 45 16.06 -5.75 -8.28
C ARG A 45 14.59 -5.87 -8.67
N LEU A 46 14.07 -4.94 -9.47
CA LEU A 46 12.65 -4.79 -9.82
C LEU A 46 12.34 -5.19 -11.28
N GLY A 47 13.37 -5.44 -12.10
CA GLY A 47 13.26 -5.60 -13.54
C GLY A 47 13.16 -4.26 -14.28
N ARG A 48 12.82 -4.31 -15.57
CA ARG A 48 12.66 -3.09 -16.38
C ARG A 48 11.42 -2.30 -15.93
N PRO A 49 11.53 -0.96 -15.77
CA PRO A 49 10.38 -0.12 -15.43
C PRO A 49 9.35 -0.12 -16.55
N ASN A 50 8.07 -0.01 -16.19
CA ASN A 50 6.97 0.09 -17.14
C ASN A 50 6.92 1.47 -17.82
N LYS A 51 7.32 2.52 -17.11
CA LYS A 51 7.37 3.89 -17.62
C LYS A 51 8.64 4.59 -17.14
N VAL A 52 9.27 5.33 -18.04
CA VAL A 52 10.41 6.20 -17.74
C VAL A 52 10.11 7.59 -18.27
N ILE A 53 10.30 8.61 -17.44
CA ILE A 53 10.23 10.02 -17.81
C ILE A 53 11.62 10.61 -17.62
N ILE A 54 12.12 11.35 -18.60
CA ILE A 54 13.42 12.02 -18.53
C ILE A 54 13.17 13.51 -18.71
N GLU A 55 13.58 14.30 -17.72
CA GLU A 55 13.40 15.75 -17.72
C GLU A 55 14.63 16.41 -17.08
N ASN A 56 15.23 17.39 -17.77
CA ASN A 56 16.42 18.11 -17.30
C ASN A 56 17.59 17.19 -16.86
N GLY A 57 17.72 16.03 -17.51
CA GLY A 57 18.72 15.01 -17.17
C GLY A 57 18.34 14.13 -15.97
N GLU A 58 17.29 14.46 -15.22
CA GLU A 58 16.75 13.60 -14.18
C GLU A 58 15.84 12.54 -14.79
N THR A 59 15.76 11.38 -14.13
CA THR A 59 14.97 10.25 -14.59
C THR A 59 13.98 9.81 -13.53
N GLU A 60 12.69 9.79 -13.87
CA GLU A 60 11.66 9.14 -13.08
C GLU A 60 11.35 7.76 -13.68
N SER A 61 11.43 6.71 -12.88
CA SER A 61 11.14 5.33 -13.29
C SER A 61 10.00 4.78 -12.45
N TYR A 62 9.04 4.14 -13.13
CA TYR A 62 7.82 3.61 -12.53
C TYR A 62 7.71 2.11 -12.80
N TRP A 63 7.51 1.35 -11.73
CA TRP A 63 7.10 -0.05 -11.78
C TRP A 63 5.65 -0.12 -11.32
N LEU A 64 4.77 -0.50 -12.23
CA LEU A 64 3.33 -0.57 -11.99
C LEU A 64 2.90 -2.03 -12.03
N LYS A 65 2.18 -2.44 -10.99
CA LYS A 65 1.41 -3.68 -10.97
C LYS A 65 -0.02 -3.36 -10.56
N VAL A 66 -0.95 -3.77 -11.41
CA VAL A 66 -2.38 -3.65 -11.18
C VAL A 66 -2.93 -5.07 -11.22
N ASP A 67 -3.29 -5.60 -10.06
CA ASP A 67 -3.98 -6.88 -9.95
C ASP A 67 -5.46 -6.60 -9.63
N VAL A 68 -6.38 -7.12 -10.46
CA VAL A 68 -7.83 -7.03 -10.20
C VAL A 68 -8.31 -8.39 -9.75
N GLU A 69 -8.77 -8.48 -8.51
CA GLU A 69 -9.34 -9.69 -7.92
C GLU A 69 -10.87 -9.62 -7.99
N THR A 70 -11.50 -10.55 -8.70
CA THR A 70 -12.95 -10.64 -8.80
C THR A 70 -13.46 -11.74 -7.85
N TYR A 71 -14.42 -11.41 -6.98
CA TYR A 71 -14.96 -12.36 -6.00
C TYR A 71 -16.47 -12.21 -5.81
N ALA A 72 -17.15 -13.29 -5.46
CA ALA A 72 -18.57 -13.25 -5.11
C ALA A 72 -18.71 -12.82 -3.63
N GLY A 73 -19.42 -11.74 -3.37
CA GLY A 73 -19.67 -11.24 -2.03
C GLY A 73 -21.15 -10.99 -1.77
N LEU A 74 -21.57 -11.13 -0.52
CA LEU A 74 -22.92 -10.77 -0.09
C LEU A 74 -23.17 -9.28 -0.34
N SER A 75 -24.35 -8.98 -0.88
CA SER A 75 -24.83 -7.64 -1.17
C SER A 75 -26.33 -7.59 -0.93
N ASN A 76 -26.72 -7.05 0.21
CA ASN A 76 -28.13 -6.95 0.58
C ASN A 76 -28.76 -5.73 -0.10
N ARG A 77 -29.93 -5.93 -0.71
CA ARG A 77 -30.76 -4.84 -1.20
C ARG A 77 -31.84 -4.56 -0.17
N ARG A 78 -31.84 -3.35 0.38
CA ARG A 78 -32.85 -2.88 1.33
C ARG A 78 -33.86 -2.02 0.58
N GLU A 79 -35.13 -2.43 0.58
CA GLU A 79 -36.24 -1.65 0.06
C GLU A 79 -37.12 -1.17 1.21
N VAL A 80 -37.43 0.11 1.22
CA VAL A 80 -38.36 0.70 2.20
C VAL A 80 -39.63 1.10 1.45
N LYS A 81 -40.77 0.53 1.83
CA LYS A 81 -42.09 0.86 1.28
C LYS A 81 -43.02 1.28 2.39
N THR A 82 -43.73 2.40 2.21
CA THR A 82 -44.80 2.78 3.12
C THR A 82 -46.07 2.04 2.72
N VAL A 83 -46.59 1.21 3.62
CA VAL A 83 -47.86 0.48 3.45
C VAL A 83 -48.72 0.84 4.67
N ASP A 84 -49.92 1.36 4.43
CA ASP A 84 -50.86 1.80 5.47
C ASP A 84 -50.27 2.82 6.47
N GLY A 85 -49.50 3.79 5.96
CA GLY A 85 -48.89 4.84 6.78
C GLY A 85 -47.70 4.39 7.65
N GLN A 86 -47.31 3.12 7.59
CA GLN A 86 -46.16 2.57 8.29
C GLN A 86 -45.04 2.19 7.32
N ALA A 87 -43.79 2.49 7.68
CA ALA A 87 -42.63 2.10 6.89
C ALA A 87 -42.37 0.60 7.07
N ARG A 88 -42.51 -0.19 5.98
CA ARG A 88 -42.09 -1.58 5.91
C ARG A 88 -40.72 -1.66 5.23
N VAL A 89 -39.80 -2.35 5.89
CA VAL A 89 -38.46 -2.62 5.37
C VAL A 89 -38.44 -4.07 4.89
N SER A 90 -38.07 -4.27 3.62
CA SER A 90 -37.75 -5.58 3.07
C SER A 90 -36.24 -5.65 2.80
N GLU A 91 -35.59 -6.70 3.26
CA GLU A 91 -34.19 -6.97 2.97
C GLU A 91 -34.09 -8.23 2.14
N THR A 92 -33.49 -8.13 0.96
CA THR A 92 -33.21 -9.27 0.09
C THR A 92 -31.71 -9.49 0.08
N GLU A 93 -31.28 -10.63 0.61
CA GLU A 93 -29.90 -11.08 0.56
C GLU A 93 -29.60 -11.67 -0.83
N GLY A 94 -28.47 -11.24 -1.41
CA GLY A 94 -28.05 -11.69 -2.73
C GLY A 94 -26.53 -11.73 -2.83
N MET A 95 -26.03 -12.49 -3.79
CA MET A 95 -24.61 -12.49 -4.15
C MET A 95 -24.37 -11.53 -5.30
N LYS A 96 -23.33 -10.71 -5.18
CA LYS A 96 -22.85 -9.84 -6.26
C LYS A 96 -21.38 -10.12 -6.52
N ILE A 97 -21.01 -10.15 -7.79
CA ILE A 97 -19.61 -10.13 -8.19
C ILE A 97 -19.03 -8.75 -7.85
N LYS A 98 -18.00 -8.73 -7.02
CA LYS A 98 -17.25 -7.54 -6.59
C LYS A 98 -15.83 -7.63 -7.13
N GLU A 99 -15.21 -6.47 -7.29
CA GLU A 99 -13.82 -6.36 -7.70
C GLU A 99 -13.02 -5.68 -6.59
N HIS A 100 -11.87 -6.24 -6.27
CA HIS A 100 -10.87 -5.64 -5.41
C HIS A 100 -9.63 -5.35 -6.24
N ARG A 101 -9.34 -4.06 -6.44
CA ARG A 101 -8.19 -3.60 -7.21
C ARG A 101 -7.00 -3.41 -6.28
N ARG A 102 -5.94 -4.17 -6.51
CA ARG A 102 -4.67 -4.12 -5.79
C ARG A 102 -3.64 -3.42 -6.67
N ASP A 103 -3.50 -2.12 -6.44
CA ASP A 103 -2.47 -1.31 -7.11
C ASP A 103 -1.20 -1.28 -6.26
N CYS A 104 -0.06 -1.56 -6.89
CA CYS A 104 1.27 -1.24 -6.39
C CYS A 104 2.01 -0.41 -7.44
N ILE A 105 2.50 0.75 -7.04
CA ILE A 105 3.35 1.59 -7.87
C ILE A 105 4.61 1.91 -7.09
N ILE A 106 5.77 1.53 -7.61
CA ILE A 106 7.07 1.99 -7.10
C ILE A 106 7.57 3.08 -8.03
N LYS A 107 7.81 4.27 -7.48
CA LYS A 107 8.42 5.40 -8.19
C LYS A 107 9.82 5.65 -7.65
N ILE A 108 10.78 5.76 -8.56
CA ILE A 108 12.17 6.10 -8.25
C ILE A 108 12.58 7.30 -9.09
N THR A 109 13.14 8.32 -8.46
CA THR A 109 13.73 9.46 -9.15
C THR A 109 15.24 9.44 -8.99
N ALA A 110 15.96 9.48 -10.11
CA ALA A 110 17.41 9.57 -10.18
C ALA A 110 17.87 10.91 -10.76
N ASN A 111 19.00 11.43 -10.27
CA ASN A 111 19.63 12.63 -10.82
C ASN A 111 20.33 12.35 -12.16
N ALA A 112 20.93 13.38 -12.76
CA ALA A 112 21.68 13.26 -14.02
C ALA A 112 22.88 12.31 -13.97
N ALA A 113 23.43 12.02 -12.79
CA ALA A 113 24.46 11.01 -12.59
C ALA A 113 23.87 9.58 -12.39
N SER A 114 22.56 9.41 -12.66
CA SER A 114 21.82 8.17 -12.43
C SER A 114 21.87 7.66 -10.99
N THR A 115 22.09 8.55 -10.01
CA THR A 115 21.99 8.22 -8.58
C THR A 115 20.57 8.48 -8.10
N ILE A 116 19.98 7.51 -7.42
CA ILE A 116 18.62 7.59 -6.89
C ILE A 116 18.57 8.63 -5.76
N LYS A 117 17.71 9.65 -5.93
CA LYS A 117 17.41 10.68 -4.92
C LYS A 117 16.22 10.29 -4.06
N THR A 118 15.17 9.76 -4.68
CA THR A 118 13.94 9.38 -3.99
C THR A 118 13.46 8.02 -4.49
N SER A 119 12.83 7.29 -3.59
CA SER A 119 12.23 5.99 -3.85
C SER A 119 10.98 5.87 -2.98
N GLU A 120 9.82 5.74 -3.61
CA GLU A 120 8.53 5.79 -2.93
C GLU A 120 7.56 4.74 -3.46
N ILE A 121 6.65 4.31 -2.57
CA ILE A 121 5.51 3.46 -2.92
C ILE A 121 4.28 4.36 -2.97
N ILE A 122 3.58 4.34 -4.11
CA ILE A 122 2.29 5.00 -4.27
C ILE A 122 1.22 3.90 -4.18
N GLY A 123 0.33 4.02 -3.19
CA GLY A 123 -0.70 3.03 -2.88
C GLY A 123 -0.37 2.22 -1.62
N ASN A 124 -0.89 0.98 -1.55
CA ASN A 124 -0.68 0.10 -0.40
C ASN A 124 0.62 -0.74 -0.57
N PRO A 125 1.61 -0.62 0.32
CA PRO A 125 2.84 -1.42 0.28
C PRO A 125 2.63 -2.93 0.27
N ALA A 126 1.56 -3.45 0.89
CA ALA A 126 1.25 -4.88 0.90
C ALA A 126 1.09 -5.45 -0.53
N ASN A 127 0.58 -4.62 -1.45
CA ASN A 127 0.35 -5.04 -2.83
C ASN A 127 1.67 -5.15 -3.63
N CYS A 128 2.79 -4.69 -3.09
CA CYS A 128 4.09 -4.66 -3.77
C CYS A 128 4.98 -5.89 -3.50
N GLU A 129 4.59 -6.79 -2.59
CA GLU A 129 5.40 -7.98 -2.26
C GLU A 129 5.80 -8.80 -3.49
N THR A 130 4.84 -9.01 -4.40
CA THR A 130 5.06 -9.80 -5.62
C THR A 130 5.96 -9.13 -6.64
N LEU A 131 6.02 -7.78 -6.66
CA LEU A 131 6.97 -7.02 -7.47
C LEU A 131 8.41 -7.21 -6.96
N LEU A 132 8.58 -7.23 -5.64
CA LEU A 132 9.87 -7.48 -5.00
C LEU A 132 10.29 -8.96 -5.05
N ASN A 133 9.37 -9.90 -5.20
CA ASN A 133 9.71 -11.32 -5.27
C ASN A 133 9.85 -11.85 -6.71
N ARG A 134 9.77 -10.98 -7.72
CA ARG A 134 9.91 -11.38 -9.11
C ARG A 134 11.37 -11.71 -9.43
N PRO A 135 11.68 -12.87 -10.05
CA PRO A 135 13.03 -13.14 -10.53
C PRO A 135 13.41 -12.11 -11.59
N ALA A 136 14.61 -11.53 -11.47
CA ALA A 136 15.18 -10.69 -12.51
C ALA A 136 15.31 -11.53 -13.80
N SER A 137 14.61 -11.10 -14.86
CA SER A 137 14.62 -11.76 -16.17
C SER A 137 15.75 -11.22 -17.03
#